data_AF-A0A350THE7-F1
#
_entry.id   AF-A0A350THE7-F1
#
_cell.length_a   1.000
_cell.length_b   1.000
_cell.length_c   1.000
_cell.angle_alpha   90.00
_cell.angle_beta   90.00
_cell.angle_gamma   90.00
#
_symmetry.space_group_name_H-M   'P 1'
#
loop_
_entity.id
_entity.type
_entity.pdbx_description
1 polymer ?
#
loop_
_entity_poly.entity_id
_entity_poly.type
_entity_poly.pdbx_seq_one_letter_code
_entity_poly.pdbx_strand_id
1 'polypeptide(L)'
;KAHAVAYVMMAFRIAWFKVHEPLAFYATFFSIRAKAFDAEYCCAGMDAVKQKIREIENNKDATDVEQNLLVTLEVCYEFYLRGFHFDTISIYDSDATHFKVTENGLLPPFVTVRGLGETAALDTVEKRQGKTFVSVEEFATTCNKLSKTHIEQLKALGAFAGMADTSQVALF
;
A
#
# COMPACT_ATOMS: atom_id res chain seq x y z
N LYS A 1 -20.19 18.18 26.87
CA LYS A 1 -20.43 16.78 27.31
C LYS A 1 -20.92 15.87 26.18
N ALA A 2 -22.00 16.21 25.46
CA ALA A 2 -22.50 15.38 24.35
C ALA A 2 -21.43 15.08 23.26
N HIS A 3 -20.63 16.08 22.89
CA HIS A 3 -19.51 15.91 21.95
C HIS A 3 -18.51 14.84 22.40
N ALA A 4 -18.03 14.90 23.65
CA ALA A 4 -17.09 13.91 24.18
C ALA A 4 -17.68 12.50 24.17
N VAL A 5 -18.95 12.33 24.54
CA VAL A 5 -19.63 11.03 24.51
C VAL A 5 -19.70 10.48 23.09
N ALA A 6 -20.02 11.29 22.09
CA ALA A 6 -20.07 10.85 20.70
C ALA A 6 -18.70 10.34 20.20
N TYR A 7 -17.61 11.06 20.47
CA TYR A 7 -16.25 10.64 20.09
C TYR A 7 -15.83 9.36 20.81
N VAL A 8 -16.11 9.26 22.11
CA VAL A 8 -15.79 8.06 22.89
C VAL A 8 -16.59 6.86 22.37
N MET A 9 -17.88 7.03 22.05
CA MET A 9 -18.67 5.94 21.46
C MET A 9 -18.10 5.48 20.12
N MET A 10 -17.63 6.39 19.26
CA MET A 10 -16.99 6.00 17.99
C MET A 10 -15.65 5.28 18.24
N ALA A 11 -14.85 5.78 19.18
CA ALA A 11 -13.58 5.14 19.54
C ALA A 11 -13.79 3.70 20.06
N PHE A 12 -14.81 3.46 20.88
CA PHE A 12 -15.15 2.11 21.34
C PHE A 12 -15.56 1.17 20.21
N ARG A 13 -16.36 1.65 19.24
CA ARG A 13 -16.73 0.85 18.07
C ARG A 13 -15.49 0.47 17.24
N ILE A 14 -14.61 1.43 16.99
CA ILE A 14 -13.36 1.19 16.25
C ILE A 14 -12.45 0.22 17.03
N ALA A 15 -12.34 0.39 18.35
CA ALA A 15 -11.54 -0.48 19.21
C ALA A 15 -12.03 -1.93 19.20
N TRP A 16 -13.35 -2.14 19.11
CA TRP A 16 -13.92 -3.49 18.97
C TRP A 16 -13.38 -4.20 17.73
N PHE A 17 -13.37 -3.55 16.56
CA PHE A 17 -12.78 -4.11 15.34
C PHE A 17 -11.27 -4.34 15.50
N LYS A 18 -10.55 -3.41 16.12
CA LYS A 18 -9.11 -3.59 16.38
C LYS A 18 -8.80 -4.84 17.20
N VAL A 19 -9.70 -5.29 18.07
CA VAL A 19 -9.51 -6.48 18.92
C VAL A 19 -10.05 -7.75 18.26
N HIS A 20 -11.26 -7.70 17.69
CA HIS A 20 -11.98 -8.88 17.23
C HIS A 20 -11.87 -9.13 15.71
N GLU A 21 -11.67 -8.09 14.91
CA GLU A 21 -11.52 -8.16 13.46
C GLU A 21 -10.31 -7.32 13.00
N PRO A 22 -9.09 -7.68 13.43
CA PRO A 22 -7.91 -6.85 13.28
C PRO A 22 -7.60 -6.53 11.81
N LEU A 23 -7.71 -7.50 10.90
CA LEU A 23 -7.44 -7.27 9.47
C LEU A 23 -8.37 -6.23 8.85
N ALA A 24 -9.67 -6.26 9.20
CA ALA A 24 -10.63 -5.25 8.74
C ALA A 24 -10.30 -3.86 9.29
N PHE A 25 -9.88 -3.79 10.56
CA PHE A 25 -9.40 -2.55 11.18
C PHE A 25 -8.18 -2.00 10.45
N TYR A 26 -7.15 -2.82 10.21
CA TYR A 26 -5.92 -2.39 9.57
C TYR A 26 -6.15 -2.01 8.10
N ALA A 27 -6.93 -2.79 7.34
CA ALA A 27 -7.30 -2.45 5.97
C ALA A 27 -7.95 -1.06 5.91
N THR A 28 -8.91 -0.79 6.79
CA THR A 28 -9.60 0.51 6.87
C THR A 28 -8.66 1.63 7.31
N PHE A 29 -7.80 1.36 8.29
CA PHE A 29 -6.84 2.33 8.80
C PHE A 29 -5.86 2.77 7.70
N PHE A 30 -5.24 1.83 7.00
CA PHE A 30 -4.28 2.13 5.94
C PHE A 30 -4.93 2.73 4.70
N SER A 31 -6.18 2.38 4.41
CA SER A 31 -6.89 2.91 3.23
C SER A 31 -7.42 4.34 3.41
N ILE A 32 -7.90 4.68 4.62
CA ILE A 32 -8.67 5.91 4.84
C ILE A 32 -7.94 6.89 5.76
N ARG A 33 -7.23 6.38 6.77
CA ARG A 33 -6.71 7.20 7.87
C ARG A 33 -5.23 7.51 7.74
N ALA A 34 -4.45 6.62 7.12
CA ALA A 34 -3.04 6.87 6.85
C ALA A 34 -2.91 8.05 5.88
N LYS A 35 -2.34 9.15 6.37
CA LYS A 35 -2.11 10.36 5.57
C LYS A 35 -0.87 10.26 4.68
N ALA A 36 0.06 9.41 5.08
CA ALA A 36 1.25 9.06 4.33
C ALA A 36 1.48 7.56 4.48
N PHE A 37 1.73 6.89 3.37
CA PHE A 37 2.09 5.49 3.30
C PHE A 37 3.10 5.32 2.18
N ASP A 38 4.13 4.52 2.41
CA ASP A 38 5.13 4.21 1.40
C ASP A 38 5.36 2.70 1.39
N ALA A 39 4.94 2.04 0.32
CA ALA A 39 5.05 0.59 0.19
C ALA A 39 6.51 0.10 0.29
N GLU A 40 7.49 0.91 -0.13
CA GLU A 40 8.90 0.56 -0.07
C GLU A 40 9.37 0.35 1.38
N TYR A 41 8.89 1.17 2.32
CA TYR A 41 9.25 1.05 3.74
C TYR A 41 8.26 0.16 4.51
N CYS A 42 6.96 0.33 4.29
CA CYS A 42 5.93 -0.36 5.07
C CYS A 42 5.84 -1.84 4.72
N CYS A 43 6.13 -2.25 3.48
CA CYS A 43 6.03 -3.65 3.06
C CYS A 43 7.37 -4.40 3.13
N ALA A 44 8.48 -3.72 3.43
CA ALA A 44 9.81 -4.33 3.56
C ALA A 44 10.00 -5.18 4.84
N GLY A 45 8.98 -5.28 5.69
CA GLY A 45 9.00 -6.12 6.88
C GLY A 45 9.29 -5.36 8.18
N MET A 46 9.19 -6.09 9.28
CA MET A 46 9.22 -5.53 10.64
C MET A 46 10.53 -4.78 10.97
N ASP A 47 11.67 -5.33 10.59
CA ASP A 47 12.98 -4.73 10.90
C ASP A 47 13.19 -3.42 10.13
N ALA A 48 12.78 -3.38 8.85
CA ALA A 48 12.83 -2.18 8.03
C ALA A 48 11.93 -1.07 8.59
N VAL A 49 10.70 -1.41 9.00
CA VAL A 49 9.79 -0.46 9.65
C VAL A 49 10.41 0.08 10.94
N LYS A 50 10.97 -0.78 11.79
CA LYS A 50 11.59 -0.37 13.05
C LYS A 50 12.81 0.54 12.83
N GLN A 51 13.62 0.24 11.82
CA GLN A 51 14.73 1.11 11.44
C GLN A 51 14.22 2.48 10.98
N LYS A 52 13.19 2.51 10.13
CA LYS A 52 12.64 3.74 9.60
C LYS A 52 12.01 4.64 10.67
N ILE A 53 11.33 4.04 11.65
CA ILE A 53 10.83 4.75 12.83
C ILE A 53 11.98 5.48 13.54
N ARG A 54 13.07 4.77 13.84
CA ARG A 54 14.24 5.36 14.51
C ARG A 54 14.89 6.47 13.69
N GLU A 55 14.96 6.34 12.37
CA GLU A 55 15.49 7.38 11.49
C GLU A 55 14.68 8.68 11.62
N ILE A 56 13.34 8.58 11.59
CA ILE A 56 12.45 9.74 11.67
C ILE A 56 12.46 10.34 13.08
N GLU A 57 12.44 9.51 14.14
CA GLU A 57 12.48 9.97 15.53
C GLU A 57 13.79 10.72 15.87
N ASN A 58 14.91 10.31 15.28
CA ASN A 58 16.20 10.97 15.49
C ASN A 58 16.38 12.22 14.60
N ASN A 59 15.51 12.45 13.63
CA ASN A 59 15.54 13.63 12.78
C ASN A 59 14.79 14.79 13.45
N LYS A 60 15.54 15.77 13.94
CA LYS A 60 14.99 16.97 14.59
C LYS A 60 14.26 17.92 13.62
N ASP A 61 14.55 17.81 12.33
CA ASP A 61 13.98 18.62 11.25
C ASP A 61 13.01 17.81 10.39
N ALA A 62 12.43 16.74 10.95
CA ALA A 62 11.48 15.89 10.25
C ALA A 62 10.28 16.70 9.74
N THR A 63 9.99 16.51 8.45
CA THR A 63 8.89 17.18 7.75
C THR A 63 7.53 16.68 8.24
N ASP A 64 6.47 17.47 8.00
CA ASP A 64 5.10 17.05 8.30
C ASP A 64 4.72 15.72 7.64
N VAL A 65 5.26 15.44 6.45
CA VAL A 65 5.03 14.17 5.73
C VAL A 65 5.71 13.02 6.46
N GLU A 66 6.94 13.19 6.94
CA GLU A 66 7.65 12.19 7.73
C GLU A 66 6.99 11.93 9.08
N GLN A 67 6.47 12.96 9.74
CA GLN A 67 5.69 12.80 10.98
C GLN A 67 4.37 12.05 10.74
N ASN A 68 3.68 12.32 9.63
CA ASN A 68 2.51 11.54 9.25
C ASN A 68 2.87 10.09 8.90
N LEU A 69 4.02 9.87 8.26
CA LEU A 69 4.53 8.53 7.96
C LEU A 69 4.89 7.78 9.24
N LEU A 70 5.48 8.45 10.23
CA LEU A 70 5.82 7.86 11.53
C LEU A 70 4.59 7.23 12.20
N VAL A 71 3.46 7.94 12.26
CA VAL A 71 2.21 7.41 12.81
C VAL A 71 1.74 6.16 12.06
N THR A 72 1.86 6.15 10.72
CA THR A 72 1.54 4.97 9.91
C THR A 72 2.50 3.81 10.20
N LEU A 73 3.79 4.09 10.36
CA LEU A 73 4.83 3.08 10.64
C LEU A 73 4.64 2.44 12.02
N GLU A 74 4.24 3.19 13.05
CA GLU A 74 3.92 2.63 14.37
C GLU A 74 2.79 1.59 14.28
N VAL A 75 1.76 1.88 13.48
CA VAL A 75 0.64 0.97 13.26
C VAL A 75 1.05 -0.22 12.38
N CYS A 76 1.93 -0.01 11.39
CA CYS A 76 2.55 -1.10 10.64
C CYS A 76 3.38 -2.02 11.55
N TYR A 77 4.11 -1.46 12.49
CA TYR A 77 4.89 -2.23 13.46
C TYR A 77 3.97 -3.07 14.36
N GLU A 78 2.87 -2.50 14.86
CA GLU A 78 1.85 -3.24 15.59
C GLU A 78 1.23 -4.35 14.73
N PHE A 79 0.91 -4.06 13.47
CA PHE A 79 0.35 -5.02 12.51
C PHE A 79 1.27 -6.24 12.33
N TYR A 80 2.58 -6.01 12.15
CA TYR A 80 3.57 -7.07 12.07
C TYR A 80 3.72 -7.86 13.38
N LEU A 81 3.72 -7.18 14.53
CA LEU A 81 3.82 -7.85 15.84
C LEU A 81 2.63 -8.76 16.14
N ARG A 82 1.47 -8.50 15.53
CA ARG A 82 0.29 -9.37 15.62
C ARG A 82 0.31 -10.56 14.67
N GLY A 83 1.39 -10.73 13.90
CA GLY A 83 1.59 -11.86 13.00
C GLY A 83 0.99 -11.67 11.61
N PHE A 84 0.53 -10.45 11.27
CA PHE A 84 0.06 -10.15 9.92
C PHE A 84 1.19 -9.69 9.03
N HIS A 85 0.96 -9.73 7.71
CA HIS A 85 1.92 -9.30 6.71
C HIS A 85 1.24 -8.52 5.58
N PHE A 86 2.03 -7.72 4.87
CA PHE A 86 1.59 -7.14 3.60
C PHE A 86 1.94 -8.10 2.48
N ASP A 87 0.97 -8.39 1.63
CA ASP A 87 1.21 -9.15 0.42
C ASP A 87 1.95 -8.30 -0.61
N THR A 88 2.66 -8.98 -1.51
CA THR A 88 3.26 -8.34 -2.68
C THR A 88 2.16 -7.70 -3.52
N ILE A 89 2.32 -6.42 -3.88
CA ILE A 89 1.40 -5.73 -4.79
C ILE A 89 1.21 -6.60 -6.02
N SER A 90 -0.01 -6.75 -6.52
CA SER A 90 -0.30 -7.55 -7.72
C SER A 90 -0.88 -6.63 -8.79
N ILE A 91 -0.30 -6.67 -10.00
CA ILE A 91 -0.86 -5.92 -11.13
C ILE A 91 -2.28 -6.36 -11.48
N TYR A 92 -2.75 -7.51 -11.03
CA TYR A 92 -4.10 -8.02 -11.28
C TYR A 92 -5.03 -7.82 -10.09
N ASP A 93 -4.55 -8.10 -8.87
CA ASP A 93 -5.41 -8.22 -7.70
C ASP A 93 -5.45 -6.95 -6.86
N SER A 94 -4.37 -6.15 -6.83
CA SER A 94 -4.28 -4.94 -6.00
C SER A 94 -5.30 -3.91 -6.40
N ASP A 95 -5.98 -3.28 -5.44
CA ASP A 95 -6.95 -2.23 -5.74
C ASP A 95 -6.28 -0.91 -6.19
N ALA A 96 -7.09 0.08 -6.58
CA ALA A 96 -6.60 1.42 -6.86
C ALA A 96 -6.23 2.13 -5.55
N THR A 97 -7.16 2.15 -4.59
CA THR A 97 -7.09 3.02 -3.39
C THR A 97 -7.21 2.27 -2.08
N HIS A 98 -7.80 1.06 -2.08
CA HIS A 98 -8.13 0.34 -0.85
C HIS A 98 -7.28 -0.91 -0.64
N PHE A 99 -6.80 -1.12 0.57
CA PHE A 99 -6.19 -2.38 0.98
C PHE A 99 -7.25 -3.48 0.97
N LYS A 100 -6.94 -4.58 0.28
CA LYS A 100 -7.79 -5.78 0.30
C LYS A 100 -7.33 -6.71 1.39
N VAL A 101 -8.28 -7.24 2.15
CA VAL A 101 -8.00 -8.26 3.16
C VAL A 101 -7.73 -9.59 2.47
N THR A 102 -6.62 -10.23 2.81
CA THR A 102 -6.26 -11.58 2.37
C THR A 102 -6.31 -12.54 3.55
N GLU A 103 -5.88 -13.79 3.37
CA GLU A 103 -6.03 -14.85 4.37
C GLU A 103 -5.33 -14.53 5.70
N ASN A 104 -4.11 -13.99 5.64
CA ASN A 104 -3.31 -13.64 6.82
C ASN A 104 -2.63 -12.27 6.70
N GLY A 105 -3.13 -11.42 5.80
CA GLY A 105 -2.45 -10.19 5.44
C GLY A 105 -3.34 -9.16 4.77
N LEU A 106 -2.67 -8.17 4.18
CA LEU A 106 -3.30 -7.11 3.41
C LEU A 106 -2.57 -6.95 2.08
N LEU A 107 -3.34 -6.92 1.00
CA LEU A 107 -2.84 -6.61 -0.32
C LEU A 107 -2.84 -5.09 -0.52
N PRO A 108 -1.67 -4.44 -0.70
CA PRO A 108 -1.60 -3.00 -0.86
C PRO A 108 -2.17 -2.54 -2.20
N PRO A 109 -2.87 -1.39 -2.25
CA PRO A 109 -3.36 -0.77 -3.47
C PRO A 109 -2.27 0.04 -4.18
N PHE A 110 -2.50 0.42 -5.44
CA PHE A 110 -1.52 1.18 -6.23
C PHE A 110 -1.14 2.55 -5.64
N VAL A 111 -2.06 3.24 -4.96
CA VAL A 111 -1.75 4.54 -4.30
C VAL A 111 -0.68 4.45 -3.21
N THR A 112 -0.32 3.25 -2.76
CA THR A 112 0.78 3.06 -1.80
C THR A 112 2.16 3.18 -2.43
N VAL A 113 2.24 3.14 -3.77
CA VAL A 113 3.48 3.38 -4.51
C VAL A 113 3.78 4.88 -4.46
N ARG A 114 4.98 5.23 -3.99
CA ARG A 114 5.39 6.62 -3.79
C ARG A 114 5.25 7.44 -5.08
N GLY A 115 4.44 8.50 -5.03
CA GLY A 115 4.21 9.40 -6.16
C GLY A 115 3.09 8.95 -7.12
N LEU A 116 2.53 7.77 -6.92
CA LEU A 116 1.40 7.26 -7.69
C LEU A 116 0.09 7.82 -7.12
N GLY A 117 -0.46 8.84 -7.78
CA GLY A 117 -1.71 9.47 -7.39
C GLY A 117 -2.96 8.64 -7.70
N GLU A 118 -4.06 8.93 -7.00
CA GLU A 118 -5.36 8.25 -7.14
C GLU A 118 -5.86 8.16 -8.59
N THR A 119 -5.75 9.26 -9.36
CA THR A 119 -6.16 9.27 -10.78
C THR A 119 -5.41 8.26 -11.64
N ALA A 120 -4.11 8.06 -11.38
CA ALA A 120 -3.31 7.09 -12.11
C ALA A 120 -3.62 5.66 -11.64
N ALA A 121 -3.87 5.48 -10.34
CA ALA A 121 -4.28 4.20 -9.77
C ALA A 121 -5.63 3.72 -10.35
N LEU A 122 -6.64 4.58 -10.37
CA LEU A 122 -7.97 4.26 -10.90
C LEU A 122 -7.92 3.92 -12.38
N ASP A 123 -7.20 4.72 -13.18
CA ASP A 123 -7.02 4.48 -14.61
C ASP A 123 -6.28 3.16 -14.88
N THR A 124 -5.32 2.79 -14.03
CA THR A 124 -4.61 1.51 -14.11
C THR A 124 -5.57 0.34 -13.90
N VAL A 125 -6.42 0.41 -12.86
CA VAL A 125 -7.40 -0.64 -12.55
C VAL A 125 -8.47 -0.77 -13.65
N GLU A 126 -8.90 0.34 -14.23
CA GLU A 126 -9.86 0.36 -15.33
C GLU A 126 -9.26 -0.26 -16.61
N LYS A 127 -8.07 0.20 -17.02
CA LYS A 127 -7.45 -0.24 -18.29
C LYS A 127 -6.96 -1.67 -18.28
N ARG A 128 -6.62 -2.22 -17.10
CA ARG A 128 -6.24 -3.63 -16.96
C ARG A 128 -7.43 -4.58 -16.93
N GLN A 129 -8.65 -4.08 -16.72
CA GLN A 129 -9.82 -4.94 -16.56
C GLN A 129 -10.03 -5.80 -17.82
N GLY A 130 -10.03 -7.12 -17.63
CA GLY A 130 -10.20 -8.08 -18.73
C GLY A 130 -8.99 -8.25 -19.65
N LYS A 131 -7.83 -7.69 -19.30
CA LYS A 131 -6.58 -7.85 -20.06
C LYS A 131 -5.60 -8.75 -19.32
N THR A 132 -4.88 -9.55 -20.09
CA THR A 132 -3.72 -10.31 -19.62
C THR A 132 -2.50 -9.73 -20.28
N PHE A 133 -1.48 -9.39 -19.49
CA PHE A 133 -0.25 -8.79 -20.00
C PHE A 133 0.81 -9.87 -20.19
N VAL A 134 1.52 -9.80 -21.32
CA VAL A 134 2.62 -10.72 -21.67
C VAL A 134 3.95 -10.14 -21.22
N SER A 135 4.08 -8.81 -21.16
CA SER A 135 5.31 -8.12 -20.74
C SER A 135 5.03 -6.88 -19.89
N VAL A 136 6.06 -6.45 -19.15
CA VAL A 136 6.05 -5.18 -18.40
C VAL A 136 5.84 -3.99 -19.34
N GLU A 137 6.41 -4.04 -20.55
CA GLU A 137 6.21 -3.03 -21.60
C GLU A 137 4.75 -2.92 -22.05
N GLU A 138 4.05 -4.05 -22.20
CA GLU A 138 2.63 -4.05 -22.58
C GLU A 138 1.76 -3.44 -21.48
N PHE A 139 2.07 -3.76 -20.21
CA PHE A 139 1.42 -3.14 -19.06
C PHE A 139 1.68 -1.63 -19.03
N ALA A 140 2.93 -1.20 -19.17
CA ALA A 140 3.30 0.23 -19.18
C ALA A 140 2.63 1.00 -20.34
N THR A 141 2.52 0.37 -21.51
CA THR A 141 1.86 0.94 -22.69
C THR A 141 0.36 1.10 -22.48
N THR A 142 -0.27 0.08 -21.88
CA THR A 142 -1.70 0.11 -21.55
C THR A 142 -1.98 1.14 -20.47
N CYS A 143 -1.21 1.13 -19.39
CA CYS A 143 -1.32 2.02 -18.24
C CYS A 143 -0.47 3.28 -18.44
N ASN A 144 -0.73 4.00 -19.53
CA ASN A 144 0.06 5.17 -19.96
C ASN A 144 0.12 6.36 -18.97
N LYS A 145 -0.66 6.35 -17.89
CA LYS A 145 -0.56 7.33 -16.79
C LYS A 145 0.52 6.97 -15.76
N LEU A 146 1.09 5.77 -15.82
CA LEU A 146 2.23 5.38 -15.00
C LEU A 146 3.52 5.88 -15.63
N SER A 147 4.33 6.58 -14.82
CA SER A 147 5.66 7.00 -15.22
C SER A 147 6.61 5.82 -15.24
N LYS A 148 7.76 5.95 -15.91
CA LYS A 148 8.83 4.93 -15.86
C LYS A 148 9.25 4.61 -14.42
N THR A 149 9.32 5.63 -13.57
CA THR A 149 9.63 5.48 -12.14
C THR A 149 8.58 4.64 -11.41
N HIS A 150 7.28 4.82 -11.71
CA HIS A 150 6.23 3.99 -11.10
C HIS A 150 6.37 2.52 -11.53
N ILE A 151 6.70 2.25 -12.79
CA ILE A 151 6.91 0.88 -13.29
C ILE A 151 8.14 0.24 -12.63
N GLU A 152 9.24 0.98 -12.50
CA GLU A 152 10.45 0.51 -11.80
C GLU A 152 10.17 0.20 -10.33
N GLN A 153 9.42 1.06 -9.63
CA GLN A 153 9.01 0.81 -8.24
C GLN A 153 8.11 -0.42 -8.13
N LEU A 154 7.10 -0.55 -9.00
CA LEU A 154 6.26 -1.75 -9.04
C LEU A 154 7.08 -3.02 -9.29
N LYS A 155 8.10 -2.94 -10.14
CA LYS A 155 9.03 -4.06 -10.38
C LYS A 155 9.88 -4.37 -9.15
N ALA A 156 10.41 -3.36 -8.48
CA ALA A 156 11.18 -3.54 -7.24
C ALA A 156 10.33 -4.13 -6.11
N LEU A 157 9.05 -3.77 -6.05
CA LEU A 157 8.07 -4.32 -5.12
C LEU A 157 7.54 -5.71 -5.53
N GLY A 158 8.01 -6.27 -6.64
CA GLY A 158 7.65 -7.63 -7.08
C GLY A 158 6.32 -7.74 -7.82
N ALA A 159 5.70 -6.64 -8.24
CA ALA A 159 4.31 -6.65 -8.70
C ALA A 159 4.03 -7.38 -10.01
N PHE A 160 5.08 -7.61 -10.80
CA PHE A 160 5.02 -8.28 -12.10
C PHE A 160 5.28 -9.78 -12.02
N ALA A 161 5.48 -10.37 -10.84
CA ALA A 161 5.67 -11.81 -10.64
C ALA A 161 6.69 -12.49 -11.60
N GLY A 162 7.75 -11.77 -12.01
CA GLY A 162 8.77 -12.29 -12.92
C GLY A 162 8.41 -12.25 -14.41
N MET A 163 7.39 -11.48 -14.81
CA MET A 163 7.05 -11.22 -16.21
C MET A 163 8.25 -10.66 -17.00
N ALA A 164 8.34 -11.01 -18.29
CA ALA A 164 9.39 -10.53 -19.17
C ALA A 164 9.33 -9.00 -19.35
N ASP A 165 10.49 -8.36 -19.46
CA ASP A 165 10.57 -6.90 -19.60
C ASP A 165 10.01 -6.41 -20.94
N THR A 166 10.27 -7.15 -22.02
CA THR A 166 9.83 -6.81 -23.37
C THR A 166 9.10 -7.97 -24.02
N SER A 167 8.13 -7.64 -24.87
CA SER A 167 7.47 -8.62 -25.74
C SER A 167 8.41 -8.98 -26.88
N GLN A 168 9.30 -9.96 -26.71
CA GLN A 168 10.03 -10.53 -27.85
C GLN A 168 9.07 -11.39 -28.68
N VAL A 169 8.25 -10.73 -29.49
CA VAL A 169 7.46 -11.39 -30.52
C VAL A 169 8.37 -11.59 -31.72
N ALA A 170 9.05 -12.74 -31.77
CA ALA A 170 9.56 -13.28 -33.03
C ALA A 170 8.36 -13.84 -33.82
N LEU A 171 7.63 -12.97 -34.52
CA LEU A 171 6.69 -13.39 -35.56
C LEU A 171 7.53 -13.65 -36.83
N PHE A 172 7.83 -14.92 -37.07
CA PHE A 172 8.27 -15.42 -38.38
C PHE A 172 7.07 -15.59 -39.31
#